data_AF-A0A437QGW2-F1
#
_entry.id   AF-A0A437QGW2-F1
#
_cell.length_a   1.000
_cell.length_b   1.000
_cell.length_c   1.000
_cell.angle_alpha   90.00
_cell.angle_beta   90.00
_cell.angle_gamma   90.00
#
_symmetry.space_group_name_H-M   'P 1'
#
loop_
_entity.id
_entity.type
_entity.pdbx_description
1 polymer ?
#
loop_
_entity_poly.entity_id
_entity_poly.type
_entity_poly.pdbx_seq_one_letter_code
_entity_poly.pdbx_strand_id
1 'polypeptide(L)'
;MNLGDAGNISKLSAILVIPMIAAAIYLEFGLWVVLLSESWHEYISSDYGVVSLAAKAIAFFVCVGAVAFVFISFNSFLLGHKPFLYFLALSLLTFGLLGLGSNIEAIATKQEMPIVKNIAYWHLAALCWGFDIFNTVENSTNNQRQADA
;
A
#
# COMPACT_ATOMS: atom_id res chain seq x y z
N MET A 1 -4.75 -22.14 -14.08
CA MET A 1 -4.12 -21.27 -13.06
C MET A 1 -4.05 -22.10 -11.80
N ASN A 2 -2.85 -22.52 -11.37
CA ASN A 2 -2.71 -23.44 -10.23
C ASN A 2 -3.07 -22.68 -8.94
N LEU A 3 -3.88 -23.27 -8.05
CA LEU A 3 -4.23 -22.65 -6.76
C LEU A 3 -2.99 -22.32 -5.90
N GLY A 4 -1.87 -23.03 -6.13
CA GLY A 4 -0.58 -22.71 -5.49
C GLY A 4 0.00 -21.35 -5.86
N ASP A 5 -0.26 -20.84 -7.08
CA ASP A 5 0.22 -19.54 -7.52
C ASP A 5 -0.59 -18.40 -6.88
N ALA A 6 -1.90 -18.59 -6.71
CA ALA A 6 -2.77 -17.62 -6.05
C ALA A 6 -2.42 -17.43 -4.56
N GLY A 7 -2.10 -18.51 -3.85
CA GLY A 7 -1.66 -18.45 -2.46
C GLY A 7 -0.31 -17.74 -2.29
N ASN A 8 0.61 -17.91 -3.23
CA ASN A 8 1.91 -17.23 -3.21
C ASN A 8 1.78 -15.73 -3.54
N ILE A 9 0.93 -15.36 -4.49
CA ILE A 9 0.63 -13.96 -4.83
C ILE A 9 -0.01 -13.25 -3.63
N SER A 10 -0.91 -13.93 -2.91
CA SER A 10 -1.60 -13.39 -1.73
C SER A 10 -0.65 -13.13 -0.54
N LYS A 11 0.33 -14.01 -0.32
CA LYS A 11 1.38 -13.79 0.69
C LYS A 11 2.33 -12.66 0.30
N LEU A 12 2.69 -12.57 -0.97
CA LEU A 12 3.53 -11.50 -1.49
C LEU A 12 2.81 -10.16 -1.37
N SER A 13 1.51 -10.11 -1.71
CA SER A 13 0.72 -8.89 -1.62
C SER A 13 0.61 -8.40 -0.17
N ALA A 14 0.43 -9.29 0.80
CA ALA A 14 0.42 -8.97 2.23
C ALA A 14 1.69 -8.23 2.69
N ILE A 15 2.86 -8.70 2.25
CA ILE A 15 4.16 -8.08 2.57
C ILE A 15 4.30 -6.72 1.87
N LEU A 16 3.76 -6.59 0.66
CA LEU A 16 3.87 -5.39 -0.17
C LEU A 16 2.86 -4.28 0.18
N VAL A 17 1.77 -4.58 0.91
CA VAL A 17 0.73 -3.58 1.25
C VAL A 17 1.35 -2.36 1.93
N ILE A 18 2.05 -2.58 3.05
CA ILE A 18 2.58 -1.50 3.89
C ILE A 18 3.63 -0.66 3.14
N PRO A 19 4.65 -1.26 2.49
CA PRO A 19 5.59 -0.50 1.66
C PRO A 19 4.92 0.27 0.51
N MET A 20 3.87 -0.28 -0.12
CA MET A 20 3.18 0.37 -1.23
C MET A 20 2.30 1.52 -0.79
N ILE A 21 1.57 1.38 0.33
CA ILE A 21 0.83 2.50 0.94
C ILE A 21 1.80 3.60 1.36
N ALA A 22 2.91 3.23 2.01
CA ALA A 22 3.94 4.19 2.40
C ALA A 22 4.58 4.89 1.19
N ALA A 23 4.84 4.18 0.09
CA ALA A 23 5.33 4.76 -1.15
C ALA A 23 4.31 5.72 -1.78
N ALA A 24 3.02 5.36 -1.80
CA ALA A 24 1.96 6.21 -2.31
C ALA A 24 1.84 7.51 -1.49
N ILE A 25 1.84 7.40 -0.15
CA ILE A 25 1.83 8.54 0.77
C ILE A 25 3.11 9.36 0.63
N TYR A 26 4.27 8.73 0.51
CA TYR A 26 5.54 9.44 0.37
C TYR A 26 5.64 10.21 -0.96
N LEU A 27 5.09 9.67 -2.05
CA LEU A 27 5.10 10.33 -3.36
C LEU A 27 4.09 11.48 -3.47
N GLU A 28 2.93 11.37 -2.82
CA GLU A 28 1.93 12.46 -2.83
C GLU A 28 2.11 13.48 -1.70
N PHE A 29 2.50 13.02 -0.50
CA PHE A 29 2.58 13.84 0.72
C PHE A 29 3.98 13.92 1.33
N GLY A 30 4.92 13.03 0.96
CA GLY A 30 6.22 12.88 1.61
C GLY A 30 7.18 14.06 1.44
N LEU A 31 6.88 14.99 0.53
CA LEU A 31 7.60 16.27 0.46
C LEU A 31 7.02 17.32 1.42
N TRP A 32 5.74 17.26 1.75
CA TRP A 32 5.07 18.24 2.62
C TRP A 32 5.43 18.07 4.11
N VAL A 33 5.54 16.83 4.61
CA VAL A 33 5.88 16.59 6.03
C VAL A 33 7.33 16.91 6.35
N VAL A 34 8.22 16.74 5.38
CA VAL A 34 9.64 17.13 5.48
C VAL A 34 9.83 18.65 5.55
N LEU A 35 8.92 19.41 4.93
CA LEU A 35 8.93 20.88 4.93
C LEU A 35 8.47 21.49 6.27
N LEU A 36 8.04 20.70 7.25
CA LEU A 36 7.55 21.23 8.54
C LEU A 36 8.66 21.79 9.45
N SER A 37 9.92 21.42 9.24
CA SER A 37 11.04 21.99 10.01
C SER A 37 12.16 22.39 9.07
N GLU A 38 12.63 23.63 9.20
CA GLU A 38 13.71 24.20 8.39
C GLU A 38 14.97 23.32 8.39
N SER A 39 15.30 22.72 9.54
CA SER A 39 16.46 21.84 9.69
C SER A 39 16.40 20.61 8.79
N TRP A 40 15.23 19.96 8.70
CA TRP A 40 15.05 18.78 7.83
C TRP A 40 15.05 19.15 6.34
N HIS A 41 14.58 20.34 6.01
CA HIS A 41 14.62 20.84 4.64
C HIS A 41 16.06 21.01 4.15
N GLU A 42 16.94 21.58 4.98
CA GLU A 42 18.37 21.75 4.67
C GLU A 42 19.10 20.42 4.45
N TYR A 43 18.81 19.39 5.25
CA TYR A 43 19.40 18.06 5.05
C TYR A 43 18.94 17.38 3.75
N ILE A 44 17.71 17.64 3.32
CA ILE A 44 17.13 17.00 2.12
C ILE A 44 17.47 17.77 0.84
N SER A 45 17.67 19.09 0.92
CA SER A 45 18.11 19.94 -0.20
C SER A 45 19.64 20.09 -0.30
N SER A 46 20.40 19.53 0.63
CA SER A 46 21.87 19.56 0.65
C SER A 46 22.49 19.10 -0.68
N ASP A 47 23.47 19.87 -1.18
CA ASP A 47 24.29 19.55 -2.36
C ASP A 47 25.12 18.27 -2.20
N TYR A 48 25.38 17.84 -0.96
CA TYR A 48 25.97 16.54 -0.68
C TYR A 48 24.93 15.44 -0.92
N GLY A 49 24.95 14.84 -2.11
CA GLY A 49 23.97 13.83 -2.53
C GLY A 49 23.82 12.64 -1.58
N VAL A 50 24.89 12.27 -0.86
CA VAL A 50 24.84 11.20 0.16
C VAL A 50 23.99 11.59 1.37
N VAL A 51 24.08 12.84 1.82
CA VAL A 51 23.30 13.37 2.97
C VAL A 51 21.84 13.51 2.59
N SER A 52 21.56 14.06 1.40
CA SER A 52 20.20 14.16 0.85
C SER A 52 19.54 12.78 0.70
N LEU A 53 20.27 11.80 0.19
CA LEU A 53 19.78 10.42 0.04
C LEU A 53 19.49 9.78 1.40
N ALA A 54 20.42 9.91 2.35
CA ALA A 54 20.26 9.36 3.69
C ALA A 54 19.06 9.96 4.43
N ALA A 55 18.88 11.29 4.36
CA ALA A 55 17.75 11.96 4.97
C ALA A 55 16.40 11.53 4.35
N LYS A 56 16.33 11.40 3.02
CA LYS A 56 15.15 10.85 2.32
C LYS A 56 14.85 9.41 2.71
N ALA A 57 15.87 8.57 2.82
CA ALA A 57 15.71 7.18 3.24
C ALA A 57 15.16 7.09 4.67
N ILE A 58 15.69 7.88 5.61
CA ILE A 58 15.21 7.92 6.99
C ILE A 58 13.75 8.38 7.03
N ALA A 59 13.40 9.44 6.31
CA ALA A 59 12.03 9.94 6.22
C ALA A 59 11.07 8.86 5.68
N PHE A 60 11.51 8.10 4.67
CA PHE A 60 10.74 6.97 4.15
C PHE A 60 10.55 5.86 5.20
N PHE A 61 11.60 5.46 5.93
CA PHE A 61 11.48 4.44 6.98
C PHE A 61 10.54 4.85 8.12
N VAL A 62 10.59 6.11 8.54
CA VAL A 62 9.67 6.65 9.55
C VAL A 62 8.22 6.62 9.02
N CYS A 63 8.01 6.99 7.76
CA CYS A 63 6.71 6.91 7.10
C CYS A 63 6.18 5.47 7.07
N VAL A 64 7.02 4.50 6.67
CA VAL A 64 6.67 3.07 6.69
C VAL A 64 6.26 2.62 8.09
N GLY A 65 6.99 3.02 9.13
CA GLY A 65 6.67 2.71 10.52
C GLY A 65 5.31 3.28 10.96
N ALA A 66 5.04 4.54 10.65
CA ALA A 66 3.77 5.20 10.97
C ALA A 66 2.60 4.54 10.23
N VAL A 67 2.76 4.25 8.94
CA VAL A 67 1.76 3.56 8.13
C VAL A 67 1.50 2.15 8.65
N ALA A 68 2.55 1.41 9.04
CA ALA A 68 2.40 0.09 9.64
C ALA A 68 1.56 0.15 10.92
N PHE A 69 1.82 1.13 11.79
CA PHE A 69 1.06 1.30 13.03
C PHE A 69 -0.42 1.60 12.77
N VAL A 70 -0.72 2.51 11.84
CA VAL A 70 -2.10 2.83 11.44
C VAL A 70 -2.79 1.62 10.82
N PHE A 71 -2.08 0.92 9.92
CA PHE A 71 -2.58 -0.28 9.24
C PHE A 71 -2.95 -1.38 10.23
N ILE A 72 -2.05 -1.70 11.16
CA ILE A 72 -2.29 -2.74 12.19
C ILE A 72 -3.47 -2.34 13.08
N SER A 73 -3.55 -1.06 13.49
CA SER A 73 -4.64 -0.57 14.33
C SER A 73 -6.00 -0.66 13.62
N PHE A 74 -6.04 -0.26 12.35
CA PHE A 74 -7.24 -0.30 11.53
C PHE A 74 -7.68 -1.74 11.24
N ASN A 75 -6.75 -2.62 10.87
CA ASN A 75 -7.06 -4.03 10.61
C ASN A 75 -7.54 -4.74 11.88
N SER A 76 -6.94 -4.43 13.04
CA SER A 76 -7.38 -4.95 14.35
C SER A 76 -8.81 -4.53 14.69
N PHE A 77 -9.19 -3.28 14.37
CA PHE A 77 -10.55 -2.79 14.56
C PHE A 77 -11.55 -3.50 13.64
N LEU A 78 -11.17 -3.73 12.37
CA LEU A 78 -12.05 -4.32 11.37
C LEU A 78 -12.28 -5.83 11.54
N LEU A 79 -11.37 -6.55 12.20
CA LEU A 79 -11.53 -7.99 12.49
C LEU A 79 -12.79 -8.32 13.29
N GLY A 80 -13.39 -7.34 14.00
CA GLY A 80 -14.67 -7.50 14.68
C GLY A 80 -15.87 -7.65 13.73
N HIS A 81 -15.76 -7.26 12.46
CA HIS A 81 -16.88 -7.18 11.52
C HIS A 81 -16.57 -7.88 10.18
N LYS A 82 -16.60 -9.23 10.18
CA LYS A 82 -16.38 -10.09 9.00
C LYS A 82 -17.10 -9.64 7.70
N PRO A 83 -18.40 -9.30 7.68
CA PRO A 83 -19.07 -8.89 6.43
C PRO A 83 -18.54 -7.55 5.88
N PHE A 84 -18.15 -6.63 6.75
CA PHE A 84 -17.58 -5.35 6.34
C PHE A 84 -16.18 -5.52 5.74
N LEU A 85 -15.38 -6.46 6.27
CA LEU A 85 -14.07 -6.81 5.71
C LEU A 85 -14.18 -7.31 4.25
N TYR A 86 -15.15 -8.18 3.94
CA TYR A 86 -15.34 -8.65 2.57
C TYR A 86 -15.79 -7.53 1.62
N PHE A 87 -16.68 -6.65 2.08
CA PHE A 87 -17.10 -5.49 1.31
C PHE A 87 -15.93 -4.54 1.03
N LEU A 88 -15.10 -4.28 2.04
CA LEU A 88 -13.90 -3.45 1.93
C LEU A 88 -12.89 -4.09 0.97
N ALA A 89 -12.63 -5.39 1.10
CA ALA A 89 -11.70 -6.12 0.24
C ALA A 89 -12.12 -6.08 -1.23
N LEU A 90 -13.40 -6.32 -1.52
CA LEU A 90 -13.95 -6.22 -2.88
C LEU A 90 -13.85 -4.79 -3.42
N SER A 91 -14.20 -3.80 -2.60
CA SER A 91 -14.13 -2.38 -3.00
C SER A 91 -12.69 -1.95 -3.32
N LEU A 92 -11.72 -2.36 -2.51
CA LEU A 92 -10.28 -2.12 -2.73
C LEU A 92 -9.77 -2.82 -3.98
N LEU A 93 -10.20 -4.07 -4.20
CA LEU A 93 -9.81 -4.85 -5.37
C LEU A 93 -10.39 -4.25 -6.66
N THR A 94 -11.66 -3.83 -6.65
CA THR A 94 -12.28 -3.13 -7.79
C THR A 94 -11.62 -1.77 -8.05
N PHE A 95 -11.34 -0.98 -7.01
CA PHE A 95 -10.63 0.29 -7.14
C PHE A 95 -9.22 0.11 -7.70
N GLY A 96 -8.49 -0.91 -7.23
CA GLY A 96 -7.15 -1.25 -7.73
C GLY A 96 -7.17 -1.70 -9.19
N LEU A 97 -8.09 -2.60 -9.57
CA LEU A 97 -8.23 -3.10 -10.93
C LEU A 97 -8.63 -2.01 -11.93
N LEU A 98 -9.62 -1.19 -11.59
CA LEU A 98 -10.07 -0.09 -12.46
C LEU A 98 -8.96 0.94 -12.70
N GLY A 99 -8.21 1.26 -11.64
CA GLY A 99 -7.11 2.21 -11.74
C GLY A 99 -5.89 1.67 -12.48
N LEU A 100 -5.56 0.39 -12.35
CA LEU A 100 -4.50 -0.22 -13.16
C LEU A 100 -4.93 -0.35 -14.64
N GLY A 101 -6.20 -0.71 -14.89
CA GLY A 101 -6.75 -0.83 -16.24
C GLY A 101 -6.70 0.50 -17.02
N SER A 102 -7.13 1.60 -16.39
CA SER A 102 -7.09 2.93 -17.02
C SER A 102 -5.66 3.44 -17.27
N ASN A 103 -4.71 3.10 -16.38
CA ASN A 103 -3.30 3.42 -16.57
C ASN A 103 -2.67 2.63 -17.73
N ILE A 104 -3.00 1.34 -17.87
CA ILE A 104 -2.51 0.50 -18.98
C ILE A 104 -3.06 1.01 -20.32
N GLU A 105 -4.35 1.35 -20.36
CA GLU A 105 -5.01 1.86 -21.57
C GLU A 105 -4.38 3.19 -22.04
N ALA A 106 -4.06 4.10 -21.11
CA ALA A 106 -3.39 5.35 -21.43
C ALA A 106 -1.94 5.19 -21.93
N ILE A 107 -1.20 4.20 -21.39
CA ILE A 107 0.14 3.87 -21.89
C ILE A 107 0.05 3.32 -23.32
N ALA A 108 -0.97 2.50 -23.61
CA ALA A 108 -1.18 1.92 -24.92
C ALA A 108 -1.60 2.95 -25.99
N THR A 109 -2.39 3.96 -25.60
CA THR A 109 -2.86 5.02 -26.53
C THR A 109 -1.90 6.19 -26.69
N LYS A 110 -0.74 6.20 -26.00
CA LYS A 110 0.23 7.32 -25.95
C LYS A 110 -0.43 8.66 -25.65
N GLN A 111 -1.58 8.64 -24.98
CA GLN A 111 -2.28 9.85 -24.61
C GLN A 111 -1.56 10.43 -23.40
N GLU A 112 -1.02 11.64 -23.53
CA GLU A 112 -0.44 12.35 -22.40
C GLU A 112 -1.57 12.57 -21.38
N MET A 113 -1.63 11.72 -20.35
CA MET A 113 -2.56 11.94 -19.26
C MET A 113 -2.09 13.17 -18.50
N PRO A 114 -2.86 14.26 -18.48
CA PRO A 114 -2.58 15.32 -17.56
C PRO A 114 -2.82 14.75 -16.16
N ILE A 115 -1.86 14.95 -15.25
CA ILE A 115 -2.04 14.93 -13.79
C ILE A 115 -1.78 13.60 -13.04
N VAL A 116 -1.79 12.40 -13.63
CA VAL A 116 -1.86 11.16 -12.81
C VAL A 116 -0.59 10.30 -12.84
N LYS A 117 0.60 10.88 -12.59
CA LYS A 117 1.84 10.08 -12.52
C LYS A 117 2.01 9.30 -11.20
N ASN A 118 1.25 9.66 -10.15
CA ASN A 118 1.42 9.12 -8.79
C ASN A 118 0.27 8.21 -8.29
N ILE A 119 -0.90 8.16 -8.96
CA ILE A 119 -2.05 7.38 -8.47
C ILE A 119 -1.89 5.87 -8.74
N ALA A 120 -0.96 5.46 -9.61
CA ALA A 120 -0.66 4.06 -9.84
C ALA A 120 -0.25 3.32 -8.54
N TYR A 121 0.50 3.98 -7.66
CA TYR A 121 0.89 3.39 -6.37
C TYR A 121 -0.30 3.24 -5.42
N TRP A 122 -1.26 4.16 -5.44
CA TRP A 122 -2.51 4.05 -4.67
C TRP A 122 -3.37 2.88 -5.14
N HIS A 123 -3.50 2.70 -6.45
CA HIS A 123 -4.26 1.57 -7.00
C HIS A 123 -3.57 0.23 -6.72
N LEU A 124 -2.23 0.18 -6.82
CA LEU A 124 -1.47 -1.02 -6.51
C LEU A 124 -1.53 -1.35 -5.00
N ALA A 125 -1.41 -0.34 -4.14
CA ALA A 125 -1.56 -0.48 -2.70
C ALA A 125 -2.96 -0.98 -2.31
N ALA A 126 -4.01 -0.42 -2.93
CA ALA A 126 -5.38 -0.87 -2.72
C ALA A 126 -5.59 -2.32 -3.18
N LEU A 127 -5.04 -2.69 -4.34
CA LEU A 127 -5.09 -4.07 -4.84
C LEU A 127 -4.40 -5.03 -3.87
N CYS A 128 -3.18 -4.71 -3.44
CA CYS A 128 -2.43 -5.53 -2.49
C CYS A 128 -3.17 -5.67 -1.16
N TRP A 129 -3.77 -4.59 -0.66
CA TRP A 129 -4.54 -4.62 0.58
C TRP A 129 -5.82 -5.45 0.45
N GLY A 130 -6.54 -5.35 -0.67
CA GLY A 130 -7.69 -6.19 -0.95
C GLY A 130 -7.34 -7.69 -0.87
N PHE A 131 -6.22 -8.10 -1.48
CA PHE A 131 -5.74 -9.48 -1.41
C PHE A 131 -5.31 -9.90 0.01
N ASP A 132 -4.65 -9.01 0.75
CA ASP A 132 -4.25 -9.27 2.14
C ASP A 132 -5.46 -9.53 3.07
N ILE A 133 -6.55 -8.77 2.89
CA ILE A 133 -7.77 -8.98 3.67
C ILE A 133 -8.36 -10.37 3.39
N PHE A 134 -8.41 -10.80 2.13
CA PHE A 134 -8.88 -12.15 1.78
C PHE A 134 -8.01 -13.25 2.43
N ASN A 135 -6.69 -13.09 2.40
CA ASN A 135 -5.75 -14.01 3.05
C ASN A 135 -5.98 -14.09 4.57
N THR A 136 -6.15 -12.93 5.21
CA THR A 136 -6.34 -12.81 6.65
C THR A 136 -7.63 -13.50 7.09
N VAL A 137 -8.71 -13.33 6.32
CA VAL A 137 -10.01 -13.95 6.63
C VAL A 137 -9.97 -15.47 6.38
N GLU A 138 -9.32 -15.93 5.32
CA GLU A 138 -9.15 -17.37 5.03
C GLU A 138 -8.35 -18.08 6.13
N ASN A 139 -7.21 -17.53 6.52
CA ASN A 139 -6.39 -18.09 7.60
C ASN A 139 -7.11 -18.07 8.96
N SER A 140 -7.85 -17.00 9.27
CA SER A 140 -8.66 -16.93 10.49
C SER A 140 -9.76 -18.00 10.53
N THR A 141 -10.36 -18.30 9.38
CA THR A 141 -11.42 -19.33 9.27
C THR A 141 -10.85 -20.74 9.35
N ASN A 142 -9.69 -21.00 8.74
CA ASN A 142 -9.02 -22.31 8.82
C ASN A 142 -8.52 -22.62 10.23
N ASN A 143 -7.97 -21.63 10.95
CA ASN A 143 -7.54 -21.79 12.33
C ASN A 143 -8.72 -22.06 13.28
N GLN A 144 -9.89 -21.44 13.05
CA GLN A 144 -11.10 -21.76 13.82
C GLN A 144 -11.53 -23.22 13.62
N ARG A 145 -11.55 -23.72 12.38
CA ARG A 145 -11.91 -25.12 12.10
C ARG A 145 -10.94 -26.15 12.68
N GLN A 146 -9.66 -25.81 12.84
CA GLN A 146 -8.68 -26.66 13.51
C GLN A 146 -8.78 -26.63 15.04
N ALA A 147 -9.28 -25.53 15.61
CA ALA A 147 -9.55 -25.44 17.04
C ALA A 147 -10.85 -26.15 17.46
N ASP A 148 -11.80 -26.28 16.53
CA ASP A 148 -13.10 -26.93 16.73
C ASP A 148 -13.11 -28.44 16.39
N ALA A 149 -11.98 -29.01 15.94
CA ALA A 149 -11.81 -30.41 15.54
C ALA A 149 -10.95 -31.19 16.55
#